data_AF-A0A8D2ML51-F1
#
_entry.id   AF-A0A8D2ML51-F1
#
_cell.length_a   1.000
_cell.length_b   1.000
_cell.length_c   1.000
_cell.angle_alpha   90.00
_cell.angle_beta   90.00
_cell.angle_gamma   90.00
#
_symmetry.space_group_name_H-M   'P 1'
#
loop_
_entity.id
_entity.type
_entity.pdbx_description
1 polymer ?
#
loop_
_entity_poly.entity_id
_entity_poly.type
_entity_poly.pdbx_seq_one_letter_code
_entity_poly.pdbx_strand_id
1 'polypeptide(L)' 'MPSWVIGMYDYSAQNDDELAFSKGQIITVLSREDPDWWKGEVNGHVGLFPSNYVKSSSLKICTTAQIFLPFRTIFK' A
#
# COMPACT_ATOMS: atom_id res chain seq x y z
N MET A 1 -6.30 -5.62 13.06
CA MET A 1 -6.02 -5.88 11.63
C MET A 1 -4.80 -5.06 11.25
N PRO A 2 -3.71 -5.65 10.74
CA PRO A 2 -2.59 -4.87 10.22
C PRO A 2 -3.09 -3.97 9.10
N SER A 3 -2.68 -2.71 9.12
CA SER A 3 -2.98 -1.75 8.05
C SER A 3 -1.84 -1.77 7.05
N TRP A 4 -2.10 -2.23 5.83
CA TRP A 4 -1.13 -2.18 4.74
C TRP A 4 -1.36 -0.95 3.87
N VAL A 5 -0.27 -0.39 3.39
CA VAL A 5 -0.27 0.74 2.46
C VAL A 5 0.59 0.41 1.25
N ILE A 6 0.35 1.07 0.14
CA ILE A 6 1.10 0.91 -1.10
C ILE A 6 1.86 2.21 -1.37
N GLY A 7 3.16 2.11 -1.63
CA GLY A 7 3.96 3.25 -2.09
C GLY A 7 3.44 3.78 -3.42
N MET A 8 3.08 5.06 -3.50
CA MET A 8 2.63 5.70 -4.73
C MET A 8 3.80 6.22 -5.58
N TYR A 9 4.94 6.42 -4.94
CA TYR A 9 6.19 6.92 -5.52
C TYR A 9 7.37 6.14 -4.92
N ASP A 10 8.52 6.23 -5.58
CA ASP A 10 9.78 5.73 -5.03
C ASP A 10 10.28 6.69 -3.95
N TYR A 11 10.71 6.13 -2.82
CA TYR A 11 11.30 6.86 -1.70
C TYR A 11 12.63 6.23 -1.32
N SER A 12 13.67 7.06 -1.26
CA SER A 12 14.99 6.66 -0.77
C SER A 12 15.17 7.21 0.64
N ALA A 13 15.54 6.34 1.58
CA ALA A 13 15.87 6.73 2.94
C ALA A 13 17.02 7.74 2.93
N GLN A 14 16.83 8.87 3.62
CA GLN A 14 17.85 9.91 3.78
C GLN A 14 18.66 9.72 5.05
N ASN A 15 18.09 9.03 6.04
CA ASN A 15 18.68 8.73 7.33
C ASN A 15 18.51 7.24 7.68
N ASP A 16 19.30 6.74 8.64
CA ASP A 16 19.33 5.32 9.02
C ASP A 16 18.02 4.84 9.70
N ASP A 17 17.22 5.77 10.21
CA ASP A 17 15.92 5.53 10.82
C ASP A 17 14.76 5.56 9.81
N GLU A 18 15.03 5.89 8.54
CA GLU A 18 14.03 5.95 7.48
C GLU A 18 13.92 4.65 6.68
N LEU A 19 12.72 4.38 6.17
CA LEU A 19 12.40 3.20 5.37
C LEU A 19 12.34 3.56 3.89
N ALA A 20 13.26 3.02 3.11
CA ALA A 20 13.22 3.11 1.65
C ALA A 20 12.19 2.12 1.07
N PHE A 21 11.47 2.54 0.03
CA PHE A 21 10.51 1.69 -0.69
C PHE A 21 10.31 2.16 -2.13
N SER A 22 9.93 1.24 -3.01
CA SER A 22 9.60 1.56 -4.40
C SER A 22 8.10 1.83 -4.60
N LYS A 23 7.77 2.50 -5.68
CA LYS A 23 6.38 2.62 -6.15
C LYS A 23 5.77 1.23 -6.35
N GLY A 24 4.58 1.04 -5.81
CA GLY A 24 3.86 -0.24 -5.81
C GLY A 24 4.26 -1.20 -4.70
N GLN A 25 5.28 -0.87 -3.89
CA GLN A 25 5.69 -1.68 -2.75
C GLN A 25 4.60 -1.69 -1.68
N ILE A 26 4.30 -2.87 -1.13
CA ILE A 26 3.41 -3.02 0.02
C ILE A 26 4.23 -2.82 1.29
N ILE A 27 3.80 -1.89 2.13
CA ILE A 27 4.41 -1.56 3.41
C ILE A 27 3.42 -1.93 4.52
N THR A 28 3.90 -2.65 5.53
CA THR A 28 3.10 -2.93 6.72
C THR A 28 3.25 -1.77 7.68
N VAL A 29 2.15 -1.10 8.03
CA VAL A 29 2.20 0.03 8.97
C VAL A 29 2.18 -0.50 10.41
N LEU A 30 3.22 -0.17 11.15
CA LEU A 30 3.40 -0.53 12.57
C LEU A 30 2.89 0.56 13.50
N SER A 31 3.16 1.84 13.20
CA SER A 31 2.65 2.99 13.97
C SER A 31 2.32 4.20 13.08
N ARG A 32 1.32 4.97 13.50
CA ARG A 32 0.81 6.20 12.87
C ARG A 32 0.66 7.32 13.91
N GLU A 33 1.55 7.33 14.90
CA GLU A 33 1.56 8.35 15.95
C GLU A 33 1.75 9.75 15.37
N ASP A 34 2.65 9.88 14.39
CA ASP A 34 2.84 11.13 13.65
C ASP A 34 1.97 11.18 12.38
N PRO A 35 1.38 12.34 12.05
CA PRO A 35 0.57 12.49 10.84
C PRO A 35 1.42 12.49 9.57
N ASP A 36 2.64 13.01 9.64
CA ASP A 36 3.53 13.20 8.50
C ASP A 36 4.44 11.99 8.25
N TRP A 37 4.84 11.30 9.32
CA TRP A 37 5.79 10.18 9.28
C TRP A 37 5.22 8.94 9.94
N TRP A 38 5.09 7.88 9.17
CA TRP A 38 4.59 6.60 9.69
C TRP A 38 5.73 5.62 9.87
N LYS A 39 5.61 4.76 10.86
CA LYS A 39 6.55 3.66 11.07
C LYS A 39 6.00 2.43 10.37
N GLY A 40 6.83 1.79 9.55
CA GLY A 40 6.43 0.57 8.87
C GLY A 40 7.56 -0.39 8.63
N GLU A 41 7.21 -1.50 8.00
CA GLU A 41 8.11 -2.61 7.71
C GLU A 41 7.97 -3.07 6.26
N VAL A 42 9.11 -3.28 5.61
CA VAL A 42 9.23 -3.90 4.28
C VAL A 42 10.37 -4.92 4.31
N ASN A 43 10.07 -6.19 4.00
CA ASN A 43 11.05 -7.28 3.93
C ASN A 43 11.95 -7.38 5.18
N GLY A 44 11.40 -7.15 6.38
CA GLY A 44 12.14 -7.16 7.65
C GLY A 44 12.90 -5.87 8.00
N HIS A 45 12.94 -4.89 7.09
CA HIS A 45 13.47 -3.56 7.40
C HIS A 45 12.37 -2.69 7.99
N VAL A 46 12.66 -2.09 9.14
CA VAL A 46 11.74 -1.20 9.85
C VAL A 46 12.30 0.21 9.85
N GLY A 47 11.45 1.19 9.53
CA GLY A 47 11.85 2.60 9.55
C GLY A 47 10.66 3.53 9.38
N LEU A 48 10.95 4.83 9.42
CA LEU A 48 10.01 5.91 9.20
C LEU A 48 9.88 6.24 7.72
N PHE A 49 8.67 6.49 7.26
CA PHE A 49 8.42 6.91 5.90
C PHE A 49 7.33 7.98 5.83
N PRO A 50 7.38 8.85 4.82
CA PRO A 50 6.40 9.93 4.68
C PRO A 50 5.02 9.40 4.30
N SER A 51 4.00 9.77 5.08
CA SER A 51 2.62 9.28 4.92
C SER A 51 1.98 9.74 3.59
N ASN A 52 2.42 10.88 3.05
CA ASN A 52 1.96 11.43 1.77
C ASN A 52 2.52 10.71 0.54
N TYR A 53 3.51 9.82 0.71
CA TYR A 53 4.06 8.99 -0.38
C TYR A 53 3.36 7.64 -0.51
N VAL A 54 2.45 7.32 0.42
CA VAL A 54 1.74 6.05 0.45
C VAL A 54 0.24 6.25 0.30
N LYS A 55 -0.46 5.20 -0.11
CA LYS A 55 -1.91 5.16 -0.14
C LYS A 55 -2.38 3.91 0.58
N SER A 56 -3.35 4.07 1.48
CA SER A 56 -4.03 2.94 2.10
C SER A 56 -4.56 2.03 1.01
N SER A 57 -4.27 0.73 1.11
CA SER A 57 -4.96 -0.29 0.33
C SER A 57 -6.38 -0.45 0.88
N SER A 58 -7.16 0.62 0.77
CA SER A 58 -8.61 0.57 0.83
C SER A 58 -9.05 -0.12 -0.45
N LEU A 59 -8.79 -1.43 -0.54
CA LEU A 59 -9.68 -2.31 -1.25
C LEU A 59 -11.03 -2.06 -0.58
N LYS A 60 -11.81 -1.14 -1.15
CA LYS A 60 -13.24 -1.36 -1.16
C LYS A 60 -13.32 -2.76 -1.73
N ILE A 61 -13.69 -3.71 -0.89
CA ILE A 61 -14.30 -4.93 -1.35
C ILE A 61 -15.42 -4.40 -2.24
N CYS A 62 -15.13 -4.31 -3.53
CA CYS A 62 -16.14 -4.02 -4.50
C CYS A 62 -16.95 -5.29 -4.42
N THR A 63 -18.04 -5.23 -3.66
CA THR A 63 -19.14 -6.16 -3.72
C THR A 63 -19.73 -6.04 -5.12
N THR A 64 -18.94 -6.39 -6.14
CA THR A 64 -19.40 -6.70 -7.48
C THR A 64 -19.67 -8.19 -7.47
N ALA A 65 -20.80 -8.52 -6.86
CA ALA A 65 -21.73 -9.46 -7.46
C ALA A 65 -22.31 -8.90 -8.79
N GLN A 66 -21.53 -8.15 -9.56
CA GLN A 66 -21.90 -7.68 -10.88
C GLN A 66 -20.65 -7.70 -11.75
N ILE A 67 -20.77 -8.49 -12.82
CA ILE A 67 -19.89 -8.52 -13.98
C ILE A 67 -18.68 -9.44 -13.77
N PHE A 68 -18.99 -10.72 -13.55
CA PHE A 68 -18.26 -11.76 -14.26
C PHE A 68 -18.35 -11.47 -15.77
N LEU A 69 -17.27 -10.85 -16.26
CA LEU A 69 -16.57 -11.08 -17.53
C LEU A 69 -17.35 -11.02 -18.86
N PRO A 70 -16.73 -10.44 -19.91
CA PRO A 70 -17.25 -10.50 -21.27
C PRO A 70 -16.95 -11.89 -21.87
N PHE A 71 -17.81 -12.89 -21.61
CA PHE A 71 -17.82 -14.11 -22.42
C PHE A 71 -18.83 -13.97 -23.55
N ARG A 72 -18.26 -13.60 -24.71
CA ARG A 72 -18.64 -13.96 -26.07
C ARG A 72 -19.84 -14.91 -26.23
N THR A 73 -20.79 -14.44 -27.05
CA THR A 73 -21.29 -15.11 -28.26
C THR A 73 -22.23 -16.32 -28.13
N ILE A 74 -23.49 -16.07 -28.56
CA ILE A 74 -24.38 -16.89 -29.42
C ILE A 74 -24.32 -18.42 -29.23
N PHE A 75 -25.45 -19.06 -28.89
CA PHE A 75 -26.05 -20.11 -29.73
C PHE A 75 -27.48 -20.48 -29.28
N LYS A 76 -28.41 -20.38 -30.25
CA LYS A 76 -29.74 -20.99 -30.41
C LYS A 76 -30.87 -20.63 -29.44
#